data_AF-A0A835UA91-F1
#
_entry.id   AF-A0A835UA91-F1
#
_cell.length_a   1.000
_cell.length_b   1.000
_cell.length_c   1.000
_cell.angle_alpha   90.00
_cell.angle_beta   90.00
_cell.angle_gamma   90.00
#
_symmetry.space_group_name_H-M   'P 1'
#
loop_
_entity.id
_entity.type
_entity.pdbx_description
1 polymer ?
#
loop_
_entity_poly.entity_id
_entity_poly.type
_entity_poly.pdbx_seq_one_letter_code
_entity_poly.pdbx_strand_id
1 'polypeptide(L)'
;MDFDNNLQNIKASILSAKNSGAAIRVGPELEITGYGCEDHFLEQDTVNHAWECLKDLLSGDWTDNIVCSVGMPILHESVRYNCQVFAWTEK
;
A
#
# COMPACT_ATOMS: atom_id res chain seq x y z
N MET A 1 -7.39 -8.93 -10.14
CA MET A 1 -6.88 -7.76 -9.39
C MET A 1 -5.69 -7.20 -10.14
N ASP A 2 -5.50 -5.88 -10.16
CA ASP A 2 -4.46 -5.22 -10.96
C ASP A 2 -3.37 -4.62 -10.04
N PHE A 3 -2.67 -5.49 -9.32
CA PHE A 3 -1.66 -5.11 -8.33
C PHE A 3 -0.51 -4.31 -8.95
N ASP A 4 -0.07 -4.66 -10.16
CA ASP A 4 1.02 -3.97 -10.84
C ASP A 4 0.67 -2.51 -11.12
N ASN A 5 -0.51 -2.26 -11.71
CA ASN A 5 -0.96 -0.90 -11.98
C ASN A 5 -1.22 -0.12 -10.69
N ASN A 6 -1.87 -0.73 -9.70
CA ASN A 6 -2.08 -0.09 -8.39
C ASN A 6 -0.75 0.34 -7.76
N LEU A 7 0.24 -0.56 -7.77
CA LEU A 7 1.56 -0.28 -7.23
C LEU A 7 2.29 0.82 -8.00
N GLN A 8 2.20 0.85 -9.32
CA GLN A 8 2.73 1.95 -10.14
C GLN A 8 2.08 3.28 -9.79
N ASN A 9 0.75 3.32 -9.61
CA ASN A 9 0.02 4.53 -9.22
C ASN A 9 0.42 5.01 -7.82
N ILE A 10 0.59 4.10 -6.87
CA ILE A 10 1.10 4.42 -5.52
C ILE A 10 2.48 5.05 -5.62
N LYS A 11 3.42 4.40 -6.32
CA LYS A 11 4.79 4.88 -6.55
C LYS A 11 4.83 6.27 -7.20
N ALA A 12 4.03 6.47 -8.25
CA ALA A 12 3.92 7.77 -8.93
C ALA A 12 3.40 8.88 -7.99
N SER A 13 2.39 8.58 -7.17
CA SER A 13 1.85 9.56 -6.21
C SER A 13 2.83 9.88 -5.07
N ILE A 14 3.60 8.89 -4.59
CA ILE A 14 4.68 9.07 -3.62
C ILE A 14 5.74 10.00 -4.20
N LEU A 15 6.19 9.74 -5.44
CA LEU A 15 7.18 10.58 -6.12
C LEU A 15 6.70 12.04 -6.25
N SER A 16 5.42 12.23 -6.64
CA SER A 16 4.81 13.57 -6.71
C SER A 16 4.80 14.27 -5.35
N ALA A 17 4.47 13.56 -4.27
CA ALA A 17 4.49 14.09 -2.92
C ALA A 17 5.91 14.48 -2.47
N LYS A 18 6.91 13.62 -2.71
CA LYS A 18 8.33 13.93 -2.44
C LYS A 18 8.79 15.16 -3.21
N ASN A 19 8.47 15.26 -4.50
CA ASN A 19 8.81 16.42 -5.34
C ASN A 19 8.15 17.72 -4.88
N SER A 20 7.01 17.62 -4.18
CA SER A 20 6.31 18.76 -3.59
C SER A 20 6.82 19.13 -2.19
N GLY A 21 7.83 18.41 -1.67
CA GLY A 21 8.37 18.61 -0.32
C GLY A 21 7.42 18.14 0.80
N ALA A 22 6.49 17.23 0.51
CA ALA A 22 5.55 16.73 1.51
C ALA A 22 6.24 15.79 2.51
N ALA A 23 5.92 15.95 3.79
CA ALA A 23 6.38 15.03 4.85
C ALA A 23 5.49 13.77 4.97
N ILE A 24 4.26 13.83 4.44
CA ILE A 24 3.26 12.76 4.54
C ILE A 24 2.55 12.62 3.20
N ARG A 25 2.47 11.39 2.69
CA ARG A 25 1.60 10.99 1.57
C ARG A 25 0.49 10.08 2.10
N VAL A 26 -0.76 10.46 1.86
CA VAL A 26 -1.94 9.68 2.25
C VAL A 26 -2.59 9.09 1.01
N GLY A 27 -2.68 7.76 0.96
CA GLY A 27 -3.36 7.03 -0.10
C GLY A 27 -4.82 6.72 0.22
N PRO A 28 -5.63 6.37 -0.80
CA PRO A 28 -7.00 5.92 -0.61
C PRO A 28 -7.11 4.59 0.16
N GLU A 29 -8.34 4.30 0.58
CA GLU A 29 -8.72 3.03 1.18
C GLU A 29 -8.45 1.85 0.25
N LEU A 30 -7.84 0.79 0.79
CA LEU A 30 -7.51 -0.46 0.08
C LEU A 30 -6.80 -0.26 -1.27
N GLU A 31 -6.06 0.81 -1.47
CA GLU A 31 -5.45 1.15 -2.77
C GLU A 31 -4.47 0.10 -3.31
N ILE A 32 -3.86 -0.75 -2.47
CA ILE A 32 -2.97 -1.81 -2.93
C ILE A 32 -3.76 -2.86 -3.71
N THR A 33 -4.90 -3.31 -3.19
CA THR A 33 -5.76 -4.31 -3.84
C THR A 33 -6.76 -3.69 -4.81
N GLY A 34 -7.17 -2.45 -4.53
CA GLY A 34 -8.41 -1.85 -5.01
C GLY A 34 -9.56 -2.09 -4.02
N TYR A 35 -10.46 -1.11 -3.87
CA TYR A 35 -11.61 -1.22 -2.98
C TYR A 35 -12.64 -2.27 -3.46
N GLY A 36 -12.91 -2.29 -4.76
CA GLY A 36 -13.93 -3.16 -5.38
C GLY A 36 -13.46 -4.59 -5.67
N CYS A 37 -12.69 -5.23 -4.77
CA CYS A 37 -12.30 -6.62 -4.95
C CYS A 37 -13.40 -7.63 -4.58
N GLU A 38 -14.43 -7.21 -3.85
CA GLU A 38 -15.57 -8.06 -3.47
C GLU A 38 -15.12 -9.42 -2.88
N ASP A 39 -15.67 -10.53 -3.38
CA ASP A 39 -15.37 -11.89 -2.92
C ASP A 39 -13.90 -12.31 -3.09
N HIS A 40 -13.10 -11.60 -3.91
CA HIS A 40 -11.66 -11.85 -3.96
C HIS A 40 -10.99 -11.53 -2.62
N PHE A 41 -11.60 -10.72 -1.74
CA PHE A 41 -11.14 -10.60 -0.37
C PHE A 41 -11.30 -11.88 0.46
N LEU A 42 -11.97 -12.94 -0.02
CA LEU A 42 -11.96 -14.23 0.68
C LEU A 42 -10.75 -15.08 0.31
N GLU A 43 -10.10 -14.78 -0.82
CA GLU A 43 -8.88 -15.44 -1.25
C GLU A 43 -7.72 -15.02 -0.35
N GLN A 44 -6.95 -16.01 0.13
CA GLN A 44 -5.72 -15.74 0.89
C GLN A 44 -4.67 -15.03 0.01
N ASP A 45 -4.70 -15.34 -1.28
CA ASP A 45 -3.74 -14.84 -2.26
C ASP A 45 -3.80 -13.32 -2.42
N THR A 46 -5.00 -12.72 -2.30
CA THR A 46 -5.22 -11.27 -2.26
C THR A 46 -4.43 -10.58 -1.14
N VAL A 47 -4.42 -11.17 0.07
CA VAL A 47 -3.67 -10.62 1.20
C VAL A 47 -2.18 -10.83 1.01
N ASN A 48 -1.77 -12.00 0.51
CA ASN A 48 -0.37 -12.32 0.27
C ASN A 48 0.25 -11.35 -0.76
N HIS A 49 -0.41 -11.15 -1.90
CA HIS A 49 0.05 -10.19 -2.92
C HIS A 49 0.06 -8.76 -2.39
N ALA A 50 -0.90 -8.37 -1.55
CA ALA A 50 -0.87 -7.05 -0.94
C ALA A 50 0.37 -6.85 -0.04
N TRP A 51 0.81 -7.89 0.68
CA TRP A 51 2.08 -7.87 1.43
C TRP A 51 3.31 -7.79 0.52
N GLU A 52 3.29 -8.46 -0.63
CA GLU A 52 4.38 -8.40 -1.61
C GLU A 52 4.52 -6.98 -2.21
N CYS A 53 3.40 -6.32 -2.53
CA CYS A 53 3.41 -4.92 -2.96
C CYS A 53 3.98 -3.99 -1.87
N LEU A 54 3.59 -4.18 -0.61
CA LEU A 54 4.15 -3.40 0.51
C LEU A 54 5.67 -3.66 0.65
N LYS A 55 6.10 -4.91 0.52
CA LYS A 55 7.53 -5.26 0.53
C LYS A 55 8.31 -4.56 -0.58
N ASP A 56 7.77 -4.46 -1.80
CA ASP A 56 8.39 -3.70 -2.90
C ASP A 56 8.56 -2.21 -2.53
N LEU A 57 7.52 -1.57 -2.00
CA LEU A 57 7.61 -0.18 -1.52
C LEU A 57 8.70 0.01 -0.46
N LEU A 58 8.80 -0.90 0.49
CA LEU A 58 9.78 -0.87 1.59
C LEU A 58 11.21 -1.23 1.15
N SER A 59 11.36 -2.05 0.10
CA SER A 59 12.67 -2.47 -0.39
C SER A 59 13.34 -1.40 -1.27
N GLY A 60 12.55 -0.48 -1.82
CA GLY A 60 13.03 0.70 -2.54
C GLY A 60 13.33 1.90 -1.64
N ASP A 61 13.38 3.08 -2.24
CA ASP A 61 13.55 4.39 -1.60
C ASP A 61 12.23 5.18 -1.52
N TRP A 62 11.11 4.52 -1.83
CA TRP A 62 9.79 5.13 -1.90
C TRP A 62 9.36 5.74 -0.56
N THR A 63 9.71 5.11 0.55
CA THR A 63 9.33 5.54 1.91
C THR A 63 10.45 6.28 2.64
N ASP A 64 11.55 6.59 1.97
CA ASP A 64 12.67 7.31 2.54
C ASP A 64 12.29 8.78 2.76
N ASN A 65 12.40 9.24 4.02
CA ASN A 65 12.13 10.61 4.44
C ASN A 65 10.71 11.15 4.16
N ILE A 66 9.75 10.25 3.95
CA ILE A 66 8.32 10.58 3.79
C ILE A 66 7.45 9.50 4.43
N VAL A 67 6.48 9.89 5.25
CA VAL A 67 5.52 8.94 5.81
C VAL A 67 4.52 8.58 4.73
N CYS A 68 4.43 7.30 4.38
CA CYS A 68 3.48 6.77 3.43
C CYS A 68 2.38 6.02 4.17
N SER A 69 1.15 6.50 4.01
CA SER A 69 -0.07 5.81 4.45
C SER A 69 -0.67 5.08 3.25
N VAL A 70 -0.74 3.74 3.34
CA VAL A 70 -1.24 2.86 2.27
C VAL A 70 -2.36 1.94 2.76
N GLY A 71 -3.42 1.78 1.96
CA GLY A 71 -4.56 0.94 2.30
C GLY A 71 -4.39 -0.50 1.79
N MET A 72 -4.56 -1.50 2.66
CA MET A 72 -4.53 -2.92 2.29
C MET A 72 -5.29 -3.81 3.26
N PRO A 73 -5.77 -5.00 2.84
CA PRO A 73 -6.39 -5.95 3.75
C PRO A 73 -5.34 -6.61 4.65
N ILE A 74 -5.64 -6.74 5.94
CA ILE A 74 -4.79 -7.41 6.93
C ILE A 74 -5.55 -8.59 7.51
N LEU A 75 -4.91 -9.76 7.55
CA LEU A 75 -5.41 -10.93 8.26
C LEU A 75 -4.74 -10.97 9.64
N HIS A 76 -5.53 -10.81 10.70
CA HIS A 76 -5.08 -10.89 12.08
C HIS A 76 -5.97 -11.86 12.86
N GLU A 77 -5.37 -12.91 13.42
CA GLU A 77 -6.09 -13.98 14.15
C GLU A 77 -7.28 -14.56 13.36
N SER A 78 -7.05 -14.88 12.08
CA SER A 78 -8.07 -15.39 11.14
C SER A 78 -9.24 -14.43 10.86
N VAL A 79 -9.18 -13.19 11.33
CA VAL A 79 -10.13 -12.12 11.02
C VAL A 79 -9.50 -11.15 10.02
N ARG A 80 -10.28 -10.75 9.02
CA ARG A 80 -9.84 -9.83 7.97
C ARG A 80 -10.29 -8.41 8.29
N TYR A 81 -9.35 -7.48 8.22
CA TYR A 81 -9.57 -6.07 8.50
C TYR A 81 -9.19 -5.24 7.28
N ASN A 82 -9.95 -4.16 7.09
CA ASN A 82 -9.56 -3.07 6.22
C ASN A 82 -8.65 -2.12 7.02
N CYS A 83 -7.40 -1.97 6.59
CA CYS A 83 -6.39 -1.28 7.37
C CYS A 83 -5.66 -0.22 6.56
N GLN A 84 -5.23 0.81 7.28
CA GLN A 84 -4.23 1.75 6.83
C GLN A 84 -2.88 1.40 7.45
N VAL A 85 -1.89 1.10 6.61
CA VAL A 85 -0.53 0.78 7.02
C VAL A 85 0.33 2.03 6.84
N PHE A 86 1.01 2.44 7.90
CA PHE A 86 1.96 3.54 7.87
C PHE A 86 3.38 3.00 7.76
N ALA A 87 4.10 3.47 6.74
CA ALA A 87 5.49 3.11 6.48
C ALA A 87 6.35 4.37 6.38
N TRP A 88 7.53 4.32 7.00
CA TRP A 88 8.53 5.37 6.95
C TRP A 88 9.90 4.75 7.17
N THR A 89 10.88 5.20 6.38
CA THR A 89 12.28 4.80 6.54
C THR A 89 13.13 6.05 6.79
N GLU A 90 13.92 6.01 7.86
CA GLU A 90 14.95 7.00 8.13
C GLU A 90 16.19 6.66 7.31
N LYS A 91 16.55 7.51 6.33
CA LYS A 91 17.78 7.40 5.55
C LYS A 91 18.42 8.76 5.29
#